data_AF-A0A7S3E2L7-F1
#
_entry.id   AF-A0A7S3E2L7-F1
#
_cell.length_a   1.000
_cell.length_b   1.000
_cell.length_c   1.000
_cell.angle_alpha   90.00
_cell.angle_beta   90.00
_cell.angle_gamma   90.00
#
_symmetry.space_group_name_H-M   'P 1'
#
loop_
_entity.id
_entity.type
_entity.pdbx_description
1 polymer ?
#
loop_
_entity_poly.entity_id
_entity_poly.type
_entity_poly.pdbx_seq_one_letter_code
_entity_poly.pdbx_strand_id
1 'polypeptide(L)'
;DGDQISNSRLKNGGDVCEVAVAAGSQGILFLRAKGGAMEGSPPAKKGISGEQWEDIKKCTRANEGDLLILAAGEAAVVHKTLDSTRQYLGKELKLIDDSKDSLAWVTDFPMFEWLPEVERYQALHHPFAAPIEEDGKSLFESNAYAYDLVYNGYEIGGGSLRNHRSSKQREVFEAIGLSEEEIQSEFGYLLDALDSGAPPHGGMAFGLDRLVMLLAKEESIRDV
;
A
#
# COMPACT_ATOMS: atom_id res chain seq x y z
N ASP A 1 14.65 13.62 17.10
CA ASP A 1 15.42 13.15 18.27
C ASP A 1 15.01 11.72 18.58
N GLY A 2 15.83 10.77 18.13
CA GLY A 2 15.60 9.35 18.33
C GLY A 2 15.77 8.91 19.77
N ASP A 3 16.44 9.68 20.63
CA ASP A 3 16.70 9.31 22.04
C ASP A 3 15.43 9.28 22.89
N GLN A 4 14.32 9.83 22.40
CA GLN A 4 12.99 9.71 23.01
C GLN A 4 12.47 8.26 23.04
N ILE A 5 12.90 7.43 22.09
CA ILE A 5 12.51 6.02 22.02
C ILE A 5 13.62 5.20 22.65
N SER A 6 13.37 4.49 23.76
CA SER A 6 14.39 3.67 24.39
C SER A 6 14.62 2.35 23.63
N ASN A 7 15.84 1.80 23.72
CA ASN A 7 16.16 0.52 23.06
C ASN A 7 15.35 -0.67 23.61
N SER A 8 14.78 -0.59 24.82
CA SER A 8 13.94 -1.67 25.36
C SER A 8 12.61 -1.79 24.61
N ARG A 9 12.08 -0.68 24.10
CA ARG A 9 10.83 -0.63 23.31
C ARG A 9 10.97 -1.25 21.93
N LEU A 10 12.19 -1.22 21.37
CA LEU A 10 12.53 -1.72 20.04
C LEU A 10 12.95 -3.20 20.04
N LYS A 11 13.24 -3.78 21.22
CA LYS A 11 13.61 -5.19 21.38
C LYS A 11 12.35 -6.04 21.57
N ASN A 12 12.47 -7.35 21.38
CA ASN A 12 11.37 -8.31 21.60
C ASN A 12 10.71 -8.09 22.97
N GLY A 13 9.37 -8.04 23.00
CA GLY A 13 8.58 -7.70 24.19
C GLY A 13 8.43 -6.20 24.46
N GLY A 14 9.11 -5.34 23.69
CA GLY A 14 8.91 -3.90 23.70
C GLY A 14 7.74 -3.50 22.82
N ASP A 15 6.98 -2.50 23.24
CA ASP A 15 5.73 -2.07 22.58
C ASP A 15 5.89 -1.71 21.09
N VAL A 16 6.96 -1.02 20.70
CA VAL A 16 7.23 -0.71 19.29
C VAL A 16 7.52 -1.97 18.49
N CYS A 17 8.24 -2.94 19.06
CA CYS A 17 8.48 -4.23 18.43
C CYS A 17 7.18 -5.05 18.33
N GLU A 18 6.32 -5.01 19.33
CA GLU A 18 5.03 -5.72 19.30
C GLU A 18 4.09 -5.18 18.23
N VAL A 19 4.08 -3.86 17.97
CA VAL A 19 3.35 -3.28 16.83
C VAL A 19 3.84 -3.86 15.51
N ALA A 20 5.16 -3.99 15.34
CA ALA A 20 5.76 -4.58 14.15
C ALA A 20 5.44 -6.08 14.01
N VAL A 21 5.49 -6.84 15.10
CA VAL A 21 5.16 -8.27 15.11
C VAL A 21 3.68 -8.48 14.79
N ALA A 22 2.78 -7.64 15.32
CA ALA A 22 1.36 -7.68 14.99
C ALA A 22 1.08 -7.39 13.49
N ALA A 23 1.98 -6.65 12.83
CA ALA A 23 1.94 -6.42 11.39
C ALA A 23 2.46 -7.62 10.55
N GLY A 24 2.99 -8.65 11.20
CA GLY A 24 3.42 -9.91 10.57
C GLY A 24 4.93 -10.10 10.50
N SER A 25 5.75 -9.17 11.01
CA SER A 25 7.20 -9.36 11.06
C SER A 25 7.62 -10.29 12.20
N GLN A 26 8.86 -10.78 12.14
CA GLN A 26 9.49 -11.49 13.27
C GLN A 26 10.18 -10.53 14.26
N GLY A 27 9.94 -9.22 14.13
CA GLY A 27 10.59 -8.15 14.87
C GLY A 27 11.13 -7.04 13.97
N ILE A 28 11.91 -6.14 14.57
CA ILE A 28 12.54 -5.01 13.88
C ILE A 28 14.04 -4.93 14.18
N LEU A 29 14.77 -4.34 13.24
CA LEU A 29 16.14 -3.91 13.44
C LEU A 29 16.15 -2.40 13.67
N PHE A 30 17.16 -1.90 14.37
CA PHE A 30 17.29 -0.48 14.58
C PHE A 30 18.74 -0.04 14.66
N LEU A 31 19.00 1.17 14.19
CA LEU A 31 20.28 1.86 14.22
C LEU A 31 20.11 3.27 14.77
N ARG A 32 21.12 3.79 15.44
CA ARG A 32 21.22 5.16 15.90
C ARG A 32 22.50 5.78 15.37
N ALA A 33 22.38 6.97 14.81
CA ALA A 33 23.54 7.78 14.46
C ALA A 33 24.01 8.52 15.71
N LYS A 34 25.16 8.13 16.27
CA LYS A 34 25.72 8.75 17.48
C LYS A 34 27.23 8.84 17.45
N GLY A 35 27.79 10.02 17.73
CA GLY A 35 29.22 10.31 17.72
C GLY A 35 29.88 10.01 16.36
N GLY A 36 29.14 10.15 15.26
CA GLY A 36 29.59 9.72 13.92
C GLY A 36 29.66 8.21 13.71
N ALA A 37 29.27 7.41 14.70
CA ALA A 37 29.24 5.95 14.66
C ALA A 37 27.80 5.40 14.63
N MET A 38 27.70 4.12 14.30
CA MET A 38 26.46 3.36 14.29
C MET A 38 26.31 2.61 15.62
N GLU A 39 25.32 2.99 16.42
CA GLU A 39 24.80 2.18 17.53
C GLU A 39 23.52 1.45 17.08
N GLY A 40 23.09 0.38 17.74
CA GLY A 40 21.91 -0.35 17.27
C GLY A 40 21.84 -1.80 17.72
N SER A 41 20.87 -2.52 17.16
CA SER A 41 20.67 -3.94 17.43
C SER A 41 21.91 -4.76 16.99
N PRO A 42 22.31 -5.81 17.73
CA PRO A 42 23.48 -6.62 17.37
C PRO A 42 23.46 -7.20 15.94
N PRO A 43 22.32 -7.68 15.41
CA PRO A 43 22.25 -8.15 14.02
C PRO A 43 22.52 -7.03 13.01
N ALA A 44 21.93 -5.85 13.19
CA ALA A 44 22.12 -4.73 12.28
C ALA A 44 23.58 -4.25 12.28
N LYS A 45 24.19 -4.12 13.46
CA LYS A 45 25.60 -3.68 13.57
C LYS A 45 26.60 -4.67 12.98
N LYS A 46 26.33 -5.97 13.05
CA LYS A 46 27.21 -7.00 12.48
C LYS A 46 27.00 -7.16 10.98
N GLY A 47 25.78 -6.91 10.49
CA GLY A 47 25.40 -7.11 9.10
C GLY A 47 25.69 -5.92 8.19
N ILE A 48 25.89 -4.72 8.74
CA ILE A 48 26.09 -3.48 7.97
C ILE A 48 27.55 -3.06 8.07
N SER A 49 28.22 -3.00 6.91
CA SER A 49 29.59 -2.50 6.80
C SER A 49 29.65 -0.98 6.96
N GLY A 50 30.85 -0.43 7.17
CA GLY A 50 31.05 1.03 7.24
C GLY A 50 30.63 1.74 5.95
N GLU A 51 30.90 1.15 4.78
CA GLU A 51 30.48 1.70 3.48
C GLU A 51 28.95 1.70 3.34
N GLN A 52 28.29 0.58 3.68
CA GLN A 52 26.84 0.48 3.68
C GLN A 52 26.19 1.46 4.67
N TRP A 53 26.83 1.73 5.82
CA TRP A 53 26.37 2.73 6.76
C TRP A 53 26.41 4.14 6.17
N GLU A 54 27.49 4.51 5.47
CA GLU A 54 27.55 5.80 4.77
C GLU A 54 26.45 5.93 3.71
N ASP A 55 26.15 4.86 2.97
CA ASP A 55 25.09 4.88 1.97
C ASP A 55 23.69 4.95 2.60
N ILE A 56 23.46 4.22 3.70
CA ILE A 56 22.21 4.33 4.47
C ILE A 56 22.02 5.76 4.97
N LYS A 57 23.05 6.40 5.53
CA LYS A 57 22.98 7.81 5.96
C LYS A 57 22.63 8.75 4.81
N LYS A 58 23.24 8.57 3.63
CA LYS A 58 22.93 9.39 2.45
C LYS A 58 21.48 9.21 2.01
N CYS A 59 21.00 7.97 1.92
CA CYS A 59 19.64 7.65 1.47
C CYS A 59 18.57 8.14 2.44
N THR A 60 18.81 7.97 3.74
CA THR A 60 17.84 8.33 4.81
C THR A 60 17.96 9.77 5.27
N ARG A 61 19.07 10.45 4.94
CA ARG A 61 19.43 11.78 5.45
C ARG A 61 19.47 11.83 6.99
N ALA A 62 19.82 10.71 7.62
CA ALA A 62 19.91 10.60 9.07
C ALA A 62 21.00 11.51 9.64
N ASN A 63 20.65 12.28 10.67
CA ASN A 63 21.55 13.15 11.41
C ASN A 63 21.93 12.55 12.76
N GLU A 64 22.91 13.16 13.41
CA GLU A 64 23.29 12.83 14.79
C GLU A 64 22.06 12.85 15.71
N GLY A 65 21.85 11.78 16.47
CA GLY A 65 20.71 11.58 17.35
C GLY A 65 19.49 10.92 16.69
N ASP A 66 19.49 10.67 15.38
CA ASP A 66 18.36 10.03 14.71
C ASP A 66 18.33 8.51 14.93
N LEU A 67 17.11 7.98 15.03
CA LEU A 67 16.81 6.55 15.11
C LEU A 67 16.29 6.08 13.75
N LEU A 68 16.93 5.06 13.20
CA LEU A 68 16.49 4.34 12.01
C LEU A 68 15.90 3.00 12.43
N ILE A 69 14.68 2.72 11.99
CA ILE A 69 14.02 1.41 12.16
C ILE A 69 14.03 0.71 10.80
N LEU A 70 14.44 -0.56 10.79
CA LEU A 70 14.56 -1.36 9.59
C LEU A 70 13.76 -2.66 9.75
N ALA A 71 13.18 -3.11 8.64
CA ALA A 71 12.55 -4.42 8.51
C ALA A 71 13.10 -5.10 7.26
N ALA A 72 13.20 -6.43 7.30
CA ALA A 72 13.71 -7.24 6.20
C ALA A 72 12.86 -8.52 6.08
N GLY A 73 12.53 -8.89 4.84
CA GLY A 73 11.64 -10.01 4.53
C GLY A 73 10.84 -9.74 3.25
N GLU A 74 9.72 -10.43 3.11
CA GLU A 74 8.78 -10.23 2.01
C GLU A 74 8.27 -8.79 1.96
N ALA A 75 8.22 -8.21 0.75
CA ALA A 75 7.95 -6.78 0.56
C ALA A 75 6.64 -6.32 1.20
N ALA A 76 5.55 -7.10 1.03
CA ALA A 76 4.25 -6.81 1.62
C ALA A 76 4.31 -6.73 3.16
N VAL A 77 5.02 -7.68 3.79
CA VAL A 77 5.20 -7.71 5.25
C VAL A 77 6.06 -6.52 5.70
N VAL A 78 7.15 -6.23 4.99
CA VAL A 78 8.03 -5.09 5.28
C VAL A 78 7.28 -3.77 5.21
N HIS A 79 6.52 -3.52 4.14
CA HIS A 79 5.74 -2.30 3.96
C HIS A 79 4.70 -2.13 5.08
N LYS A 80 3.93 -3.17 5.37
CA LYS A 80 2.93 -3.14 6.45
C LYS A 80 3.55 -2.93 7.82
N THR A 81 4.70 -3.54 8.07
CA THR A 81 5.46 -3.41 9.33
C THR A 81 5.95 -1.99 9.55
N LEU A 82 6.62 -1.42 8.54
CA LEU A 82 7.16 -0.07 8.63
C LEU A 82 6.04 0.98 8.68
N ASP A 83 4.94 0.79 7.95
CA ASP A 83 3.80 1.70 8.03
C ASP A 83 3.14 1.67 9.41
N SER A 84 2.83 0.49 9.95
CA SER A 84 2.22 0.36 11.28
C SER A 84 3.10 0.99 12.37
N THR A 85 4.41 0.74 12.29
CA THR A 85 5.39 1.32 13.22
C THR A 85 5.48 2.84 13.08
N ARG A 86 5.51 3.35 11.84
CA ARG A 86 5.53 4.78 11.52
C ARG A 86 4.29 5.49 12.06
N GLN A 87 3.10 4.92 11.87
CA GLN A 87 1.85 5.49 12.35
C GLN A 87 1.79 5.50 13.89
N TYR A 88 2.19 4.40 14.53
CA TYR A 88 2.24 4.29 15.99
C TYR A 88 3.14 5.37 16.60
N LEU A 89 4.40 5.44 16.15
CA LEU A 89 5.36 6.42 16.63
C LEU A 89 4.97 7.86 16.26
N GLY A 90 4.39 8.08 15.08
CA GLY A 90 3.92 9.39 14.64
C GLY A 90 2.84 9.97 15.58
N LYS A 91 1.89 9.14 16.02
CA LYS A 91 0.86 9.51 17.00
C LYS A 91 1.47 9.77 18.38
N GLU A 92 2.28 8.83 18.87
CA GLU A 92 2.87 8.91 20.21
C GLU A 92 3.80 10.12 20.37
N LEU A 93 4.66 10.37 19.38
CA LEU A 93 5.59 11.49 19.36
C LEU A 93 4.92 12.81 18.94
N LYS A 94 3.60 12.80 18.69
CA LYS A 94 2.80 13.97 18.28
C LYS A 94 3.38 14.67 17.04
N LEU A 95 3.82 13.88 16.07
CA LEU A 95 4.40 14.38 14.81
C LEU A 95 3.34 14.65 13.74
N ILE A 96 2.10 14.22 13.98
CA ILE A 96 0.96 14.41 13.09
C ILE A 96 0.30 15.76 13.43
N ASP A 97 0.10 16.60 12.43
CA ASP A 97 -0.56 17.90 12.57
C ASP A 97 -2.04 17.78 12.18
N ASP A 98 -2.89 17.50 13.16
CA ASP A 98 -4.35 17.28 12.98
C ASP A 98 -5.13 18.56 12.59
N SER A 99 -4.44 19.70 12.44
CA SER A 99 -5.03 20.92 11.91
C SER A 99 -4.98 21.00 10.38
N LYS A 100 -4.16 20.14 9.74
CA LYS A 100 -3.94 20.14 8.29
C LYS A 100 -4.77 19.08 7.59
N ASP A 101 -5.19 19.44 6.39
CA ASP A 101 -5.80 18.54 5.43
C ASP A 101 -4.78 18.15 4.37
N SER A 102 -4.59 16.85 4.18
CA SER A 102 -3.70 16.27 3.18
C SER A 102 -4.49 15.36 2.27
N LEU A 103 -4.67 15.78 1.01
CA LEU A 103 -5.25 14.96 -0.04
C LEU A 103 -4.17 14.49 -1.01
N ALA A 104 -4.28 13.23 -1.44
CA ALA A 104 -3.42 12.65 -2.46
C ALA A 104 -4.23 11.75 -3.39
N TRP A 105 -3.90 11.79 -4.69
CA TRP A 105 -4.31 10.75 -5.62
C TRP A 105 -3.25 9.66 -5.64
N VAL A 106 -3.68 8.42 -5.51
CA VAL A 106 -2.87 7.24 -5.80
C VAL A 106 -3.32 6.71 -7.15
N THR A 107 -2.37 6.53 -8.06
CA THR A 107 -2.58 6.09 -9.44
C THR A 107 -1.60 4.96 -9.76
N ASP A 108 -1.62 4.49 -11.01
CA ASP A 108 -0.65 3.51 -11.53
C ASP A 108 -0.68 2.16 -10.78
N PHE A 109 -1.89 1.78 -10.37
CA PHE A 109 -2.16 0.49 -9.75
C PHE A 109 -1.92 -0.65 -10.74
N PRO A 110 -1.28 -1.76 -10.32
CA PRO A 110 -1.25 -2.98 -11.11
C PRO A 110 -2.66 -3.47 -11.46
N MET A 111 -2.84 -4.06 -12.65
CA MET A 111 -4.13 -4.66 -13.02
C MET A 111 -4.49 -5.82 -12.11
N PHE A 112 -3.50 -6.64 -11.76
CA PHE A 112 -3.71 -7.88 -11.03
C PHE A 112 -2.76 -8.00 -9.83
N GLU A 113 -3.21 -8.75 -8.84
CA GLU A 113 -2.40 -9.23 -7.73
C GLU A 113 -2.39 -10.76 -7.77
N TRP A 114 -1.22 -11.36 -7.53
CA TRP A 114 -1.10 -12.80 -7.38
C TRP A 114 -1.53 -13.21 -5.96
N LEU A 115 -2.44 -14.17 -5.86
CA LEU A 115 -2.88 -14.76 -4.59
C LEU A 115 -2.19 -16.11 -4.37
N PRO A 116 -1.20 -16.21 -3.47
CA PRO A 116 -0.48 -17.46 -3.23
C PRO A 116 -1.37 -18.58 -2.67
N GLU A 117 -2.42 -18.26 -1.90
CA GLU A 117 -3.25 -19.24 -1.20
C GLU A 117 -4.12 -20.07 -2.15
N VAL A 118 -4.51 -19.47 -3.27
CA VAL A 118 -5.39 -20.07 -4.29
C VAL A 118 -4.69 -20.21 -5.64
N GLU A 119 -3.38 -19.91 -5.68
CA GLU A 119 -2.51 -19.98 -6.85
C GLU A 119 -3.14 -19.36 -8.12
N ARG A 120 -3.71 -18.16 -7.99
CA ARG A 120 -4.32 -17.44 -9.11
C ARG A 120 -4.17 -15.92 -9.00
N TYR A 121 -4.30 -15.25 -10.13
CA TYR A 121 -4.43 -13.80 -10.17
C TYR A 121 -5.85 -13.35 -9.78
N GLN A 122 -5.94 -12.20 -9.12
CA GLN A 122 -7.18 -11.45 -8.89
C GLN A 122 -7.00 -10.02 -9.41
N ALA A 123 -8.07 -9.40 -9.89
CA ALA A 123 -8.06 -7.97 -10.21
C ALA A 123 -7.88 -7.13 -8.93
N LEU A 124 -6.93 -6.20 -8.93
CA LEU A 124 -6.61 -5.42 -7.72
C LEU A 124 -7.74 -4.47 -7.29
N HIS A 125 -8.45 -3.86 -8.25
CA HIS A 125 -9.60 -3.00 -7.97
C HIS A 125 -10.92 -3.71 -8.27
N HIS A 126 -11.24 -3.86 -9.55
CA HIS A 126 -12.38 -4.63 -10.03
C HIS A 126 -12.07 -5.12 -11.44
N PRO A 127 -12.67 -6.23 -11.89
CA PRO A 127 -12.32 -6.86 -13.17
C PRO A 127 -12.74 -6.03 -14.40
N PHE A 128 -13.53 -4.98 -14.22
CA PHE A 128 -13.95 -4.09 -15.30
C PHE A 128 -12.98 -2.93 -15.61
N ALA A 129 -11.87 -2.81 -14.87
CA ALA A 129 -10.92 -1.71 -15.04
C ALA A 129 -10.17 -1.87 -16.36
N ALA A 130 -9.98 -0.76 -17.08
CA ALA A 130 -9.24 -0.76 -18.33
C ALA A 130 -7.74 -0.89 -18.06
N PRO A 131 -7.03 -1.83 -18.72
CA PRO A 131 -5.58 -1.87 -18.68
C PRO A 131 -4.98 -0.69 -19.46
N ILE A 132 -3.85 -0.21 -18.98
CA ILE A 132 -2.94 0.66 -19.72
C ILE A 132 -2.17 -0.24 -20.69
N GLU A 133 -2.46 -0.10 -21.98
CA GLU A 133 -1.77 -0.85 -23.03
C GLU A 133 -0.41 -0.20 -23.32
N GLU A 134 0.68 -0.90 -23.03
CA GLU A 134 2.05 -0.48 -23.35
C GLU A 134 2.72 -1.50 -24.27
N ASP A 135 3.44 -1.01 -25.28
CA ASP A 135 4.12 -1.86 -26.26
C ASP A 135 5.09 -2.83 -25.59
N GLY A 136 4.89 -4.13 -25.84
CA GLY A 136 5.77 -5.19 -25.36
C GLY A 136 5.51 -5.66 -23.93
N LYS A 137 4.50 -5.13 -23.22
CA LYS A 137 4.07 -5.65 -21.91
C LYS A 137 2.91 -6.61 -22.03
N SER A 138 2.93 -7.68 -21.23
CA SER A 138 1.78 -8.56 -21.10
C SER A 138 0.67 -7.91 -20.26
N LEU A 139 -0.55 -8.43 -20.37
CA LEU A 139 -1.69 -7.98 -19.57
C LEU A 139 -1.41 -8.09 -18.06
N PHE A 140 -0.70 -9.14 -17.62
CA PHE A 140 -0.31 -9.36 -16.21
C PHE A 140 0.69 -8.33 -15.66
N GLU A 141 1.45 -7.69 -16.54
CA GLU A 141 2.44 -6.65 -16.18
C GLU A 141 1.87 -5.22 -16.38
N SER A 142 0.63 -5.12 -16.84
CA SER A 142 -0.01 -3.84 -17.14
C SER A 142 -0.56 -3.20 -15.87
N ASN A 143 -0.52 -1.88 -15.83
CA ASN A 143 -1.25 -1.09 -14.84
C ASN A 143 -2.69 -0.89 -15.29
N ALA A 144 -3.58 -0.61 -14.35
CA ALA A 144 -4.96 -0.22 -14.59
C ALA A 144 -5.05 1.31 -14.71
N TYR A 145 -6.00 1.80 -15.52
CA TYR A 145 -6.50 3.16 -15.39
C TYR A 145 -7.39 3.31 -14.15
N ALA A 146 -6.84 2.99 -12.98
CA ALA A 146 -7.49 3.07 -11.68
C ALA A 146 -6.85 4.17 -10.82
N TYR A 147 -7.64 4.72 -9.91
CA TYR A 147 -7.24 5.84 -9.09
C TYR A 147 -8.03 5.89 -7.78
N ASP A 148 -7.33 6.17 -6.70
CA ASP A 148 -7.89 6.36 -5.37
C ASP A 148 -7.60 7.76 -4.86
N LEU A 149 -8.61 8.37 -4.24
CA LEU A 149 -8.45 9.61 -3.48
C LEU A 149 -8.27 9.27 -2.00
N VAL A 150 -7.14 9.69 -1.46
CA VAL A 150 -6.77 9.52 -0.06
C VAL A 150 -6.85 10.87 0.64
N TYR A 151 -7.49 10.89 1.81
CA TYR A 151 -7.57 12.05 2.69
C TYR A 151 -7.07 11.68 4.09
N ASN A 152 -6.01 12.36 4.55
CA ASN A 152 -5.37 12.15 5.85
C ASN A 152 -5.03 10.67 6.15
N GLY A 153 -4.63 9.92 5.10
CA GLY A 153 -4.26 8.51 5.20
C GLY A 153 -5.43 7.52 5.06
N TYR A 154 -6.65 8.01 4.83
CA TYR A 154 -7.82 7.18 4.56
C TYR A 154 -8.21 7.26 3.08
N GLU A 155 -8.44 6.10 2.45
CA GLU A 155 -9.13 6.05 1.17
C GLU A 155 -10.57 6.57 1.35
N ILE A 156 -10.93 7.65 0.66
CA ILE A 156 -12.28 8.26 0.71
C ILE A 156 -13.07 8.05 -0.57
N GLY A 157 -12.43 7.57 -1.63
CA GLY A 157 -13.09 7.16 -2.85
C GLY A 157 -12.11 6.58 -3.84
N GLY A 158 -12.63 5.81 -4.78
CA GLY A 158 -11.86 5.09 -5.76
C GLY A 158 -12.63 4.92 -7.06
N GLY A 159 -11.91 4.78 -8.16
CA GLY A 159 -12.49 4.74 -9.49
C GLY A 159 -11.56 4.16 -10.54
N SER A 160 -12.09 4.04 -11.74
CA SER A 160 -11.32 3.62 -12.90
C SER A 160 -12.01 3.99 -14.21
N LEU A 161 -11.22 4.06 -15.27
CA LEU A 161 -11.74 3.91 -16.63
C LEU A 161 -12.10 2.45 -16.87
N ARG A 162 -13.18 2.21 -17.60
CA ARG A 162 -13.75 0.87 -17.81
C ARG A 162 -13.36 0.33 -19.17
N ASN A 163 -13.23 -0.99 -19.26
CA ASN A 163 -13.17 -1.67 -20.56
C ASN A 163 -14.49 -1.43 -21.29
N HIS A 164 -14.41 -0.81 -22.46
CA HIS A 164 -15.55 -0.61 -23.36
C HIS A 164 -15.51 -1.55 -24.57
N ARG A 165 -14.55 -2.49 -24.60
CA ARG A 165 -14.38 -3.48 -25.67
C ARG A 165 -14.60 -4.88 -25.10
N SER A 166 -15.59 -5.60 -25.62
CA SER A 166 -15.95 -6.97 -25.20
C SER A 166 -14.75 -7.92 -25.24
N SER A 167 -13.98 -7.90 -26.34
CA SER A 167 -12.78 -8.74 -26.48
C SER A 167 -11.76 -8.52 -25.37
N LYS A 168 -11.51 -7.25 -25.01
CA LYS A 168 -10.54 -6.90 -23.97
C LYS A 168 -11.04 -7.27 -22.58
N GLN A 169 -12.33 -7.09 -22.33
CA GLN A 169 -12.95 -7.49 -21.08
C GLN A 169 -12.89 -9.01 -20.89
N ARG A 170 -13.05 -9.79 -21.97
CA ARG A 170 -12.88 -11.25 -21.95
C ARG A 170 -11.46 -11.66 -21.60
N GLU A 171 -10.44 -11.04 -22.21
CA GLU A 171 -9.02 -11.27 -21.85
C GLU A 171 -8.77 -11.06 -20.34
N VAL A 172 -9.36 -10.02 -19.74
CA VAL A 172 -9.23 -9.74 -18.31
C VAL A 172 -9.92 -10.80 -17.45
N PHE A 173 -11.09 -11.29 -17.86
CA PHE A 173 -11.79 -12.37 -17.15
C PHE A 173 -11.05 -13.71 -17.22
N GLU A 174 -10.53 -14.06 -18.38
CA GLU A 174 -9.69 -15.24 -18.57
C GLU A 174 -8.41 -15.14 -17.72
N ALA A 175 -7.80 -13.95 -17.65
CA ALA A 175 -6.60 -13.72 -16.84
C ALA A 175 -6.79 -13.94 -15.33
N ILE A 176 -8.00 -13.68 -14.81
CA ILE A 176 -8.35 -13.97 -13.40
C ILE A 176 -8.91 -15.39 -13.20
N GLY A 177 -8.88 -16.22 -14.25
CA GLY A 177 -9.21 -17.63 -14.19
C GLY A 177 -10.69 -17.98 -14.38
N LEU A 178 -11.51 -17.09 -14.96
CA LEU A 178 -12.88 -17.43 -15.34
C LEU A 178 -12.88 -18.26 -16.63
N SER A 179 -13.65 -19.35 -16.63
CA SER A 179 -13.94 -20.15 -17.83
C SER A 179 -14.92 -19.44 -18.77
N GLU A 180 -14.96 -19.86 -20.03
CA GLU A 180 -15.89 -19.29 -21.02
C GLU A 180 -17.35 -19.47 -20.59
N GLU A 181 -17.70 -20.61 -19.98
CA GLU A 181 -19.03 -20.86 -19.44
C GLU A 181 -19.39 -19.90 -18.29
N GLU A 182 -18.44 -19.64 -17.38
CA GLU A 182 -18.63 -18.67 -16.28
C GLU A 182 -18.76 -17.25 -16.81
N ILE A 183 -17.89 -16.86 -17.75
CA ILE A 183 -17.93 -15.53 -18.40
C ILE A 183 -19.29 -15.32 -19.06
N GLN A 184 -19.79 -16.28 -19.83
CA GLN A 184 -21.07 -16.15 -20.51
C GLN A 184 -22.24 -16.14 -19.52
N SER A 185 -22.22 -17.00 -18.50
CA SER A 185 -23.30 -17.11 -17.53
C SER A 185 -23.42 -15.89 -16.62
N GLU A 186 -22.30 -15.32 -16.18
CA GLU A 186 -22.27 -14.21 -15.22
C GLU A 186 -22.20 -12.84 -15.90
N PHE A 187 -21.48 -12.73 -17.02
CA PHE A 187 -21.15 -11.46 -17.66
C PHE A 187 -21.57 -11.37 -19.13
N GLY A 188 -22.24 -12.38 -19.69
CA GLY A 188 -22.65 -12.38 -21.10
C GLY A 188 -23.48 -11.15 -21.49
N TYR A 189 -24.43 -10.74 -20.64
CA TYR A 189 -25.21 -9.52 -20.86
C TYR A 189 -24.35 -8.25 -20.93
N LEU A 190 -23.32 -8.17 -20.09
CA LEU A 190 -22.38 -7.04 -20.13
C LEU A 190 -21.59 -7.05 -21.44
N LEU A 191 -21.07 -8.21 -21.85
CA LEU A 191 -20.30 -8.34 -23.09
C LEU A 191 -21.13 -7.98 -24.33
N ASP A 192 -22.38 -8.46 -24.41
CA ASP A 192 -23.32 -8.11 -25.48
C ASP A 192 -23.59 -6.59 -25.51
N ALA A 193 -23.70 -5.96 -24.34
CA ALA A 193 -23.87 -4.51 -24.24
C ALA A 193 -22.62 -3.73 -24.69
N LEU A 194 -21.42 -4.25 -24.42
CA LEU A 194 -20.17 -3.66 -24.91
C LEU A 194 -20.10 -3.73 -26.44
N ASP A 195 -20.45 -4.88 -27.03
CA ASP A 195 -20.46 -5.09 -28.49
C ASP A 195 -21.54 -4.26 -29.22
N SER A 196 -22.55 -3.80 -28.49
CA SER A 196 -23.60 -2.90 -29.00
C SER A 196 -23.15 -1.44 -29.14
N GLY A 197 -21.86 -1.15 -29.02
CA GLY A 197 -21.28 0.18 -29.21
C GLY A 197 -21.15 1.00 -27.92
N ALA A 198 -20.77 0.36 -26.81
CA ALA A 198 -20.50 1.07 -25.57
C ALA A 198 -19.38 2.12 -25.74
N PRO A 199 -19.58 3.38 -25.31
CA PRO A 199 -18.54 4.40 -25.42
C PRO A 199 -17.41 4.18 -24.40
N PRO A 200 -16.23 4.79 -24.60
CA PRO A 200 -15.27 4.95 -23.51
C PRO A 200 -15.94 5.62 -22.31
N HIS A 201 -15.83 5.00 -21.14
CA HIS A 201 -16.48 5.46 -19.93
C HIS A 201 -15.61 5.18 -18.70
N GLY A 202 -15.89 5.90 -17.63
CA GLY A 202 -15.18 5.80 -16.36
C GLY A 202 -16.06 6.32 -15.25
N GLY A 203 -15.67 6.02 -14.01
CA GLY A 203 -16.43 6.45 -12.85
C GLY A 203 -15.70 6.20 -11.57
N MET A 204 -16.18 6.85 -10.52
CA MET A 204 -15.63 6.85 -9.18
C MET A 204 -16.78 6.79 -8.17
N ALA A 205 -16.53 6.13 -7.05
CA ALA A 205 -17.43 6.13 -5.91
C ALA A 205 -16.71 6.71 -4.68
N PHE A 206 -17.46 7.40 -3.83
CA PHE A 206 -16.98 7.92 -2.56
C PHE A 206 -17.62 7.16 -1.40
N GLY A 207 -16.82 6.89 -0.37
CA GLY A 207 -17.33 6.44 0.93
C GLY A 207 -17.89 7.65 1.67
N LEU A 208 -19.16 8.00 1.43
CA LEU A 208 -19.77 9.21 1.97
C LEU A 208 -19.68 9.26 3.51
N ASP A 209 -20.02 8.18 4.20
CA ASP A 209 -19.98 8.12 5.68
C ASP A 209 -18.56 8.38 6.20
N ARG A 210 -17.55 7.81 5.54
CA ARG A 210 -16.14 8.02 5.90
C ARG A 210 -15.71 9.46 5.62
N LEU A 211 -16.13 10.04 4.50
CA LEU A 211 -15.83 11.43 4.18
C LEU A 211 -16.45 12.37 5.22
N VAL A 212 -17.71 12.16 5.59
CA VAL A 212 -18.40 12.97 6.62
C VAL A 212 -17.73 12.79 7.98
N MET A 213 -17.40 11.55 8.39
CA MET A 213 -16.65 11.26 9.62
C MET A 213 -15.34 12.06 9.70
N LEU A 214 -14.54 12.03 8.63
CA LEU A 214 -13.26 12.74 8.59
C LEU A 214 -13.43 14.26 8.63
N LEU A 215 -14.43 14.81 7.91
CA LEU A 215 -14.74 16.25 7.92
C LEU A 215 -15.30 16.72 9.28
N ALA A 216 -16.06 15.87 9.96
CA ALA A 216 -16.56 16.11 11.31
C ALA A 216 -15.49 15.89 12.40
N LYS A 217 -14.32 15.34 12.03
CA LYS A 217 -13.23 14.94 12.94
C LYS A 217 -13.66 13.91 13.98
N GLU A 218 -14.56 13.02 13.59
CA GLU A 218 -15.01 11.90 14.41
C GLU A 218 -14.11 10.66 14.21
N GLU A 219 -14.05 9.80 15.22
CA GLU A 219 -13.26 8.56 15.16
C GLU A 219 -14.02 7.39 14.54
N SER A 220 -15.34 7.51 14.40
CA SER A 220 -16.23 6.42 13.98
C SER A 220 -17.32 6.90 13.04
N ILE A 221 -17.55 6.13 11.96
CA ILE A 221 -18.62 6.38 10.98
C ILE A 221 -20.03 6.29 11.58
N ARG A 222 -20.17 5.76 12.80
CA ARG A 222 -21.47 5.64 13.49
C ARG A 222 -21.92 6.97 14.11
N ASP A 223 -21.01 7.92 14.23
CA ASP A 223 -21.25 9.22 14.87
C ASP A 223 -21.65 10.30 13.86
N VAL A 224 -21.87 9.91 12.59
CA VAL A 224 -22.30 10.76 11.47
C VAL A 224 -23.52 10.21 10.74
#